data_AF-A0A954HJE8-F1
#
_entry.id   AF-A0A954HJE8-F1
#
_cell.length_a   1.000
_cell.length_b   1.000
_cell.length_c   1.000
_cell.angle_alpha   90.00
_cell.angle_beta   90.00
_cell.angle_gamma   90.00
#
_symmetry.space_group_name_H-M   'P 1'
#
loop_
_entity.id
_entity.type
_entity.pdbx_description
1 polymer ?
#
loop_
_entity_poly.entity_id
_entity_poly.type
_entity_poly.pdbx_seq_one_letter_code
_entity_poly.pdbx_strand_id
1 'polypeptide(L)'
;MSDFRTRLKSDVPLIMDGATGTELARRGLELTPPLWSASAILHASELLQQIHRDYVEAGAQLITANTFRTHARNLREAGLAQRANELTHRAVEIARTAGTGETLVAG
;
A
#
# COMPACT_ATOMS: atom_id res chain seq x y z
N MET A 1 -4.09 10.37 -19.47
CA MET A 1 -3.05 9.84 -18.57
C MET A 1 -1.75 9.74 -19.33
N SER A 2 -0.66 10.28 -18.79
CA SER A 2 0.69 9.99 -19.28
C SER A 2 1.07 8.56 -18.87
N ASP A 3 1.38 7.69 -19.82
CA ASP A 3 1.88 6.33 -19.54
C ASP A 3 3.16 6.37 -18.67
N PHE A 4 3.38 5.33 -17.86
CA PHE A 4 4.53 5.21 -16.96
C PHE A 4 5.86 5.35 -17.71
N ARG A 5 5.95 4.76 -18.92
CA ARG A 5 7.16 4.88 -19.76
C ARG A 5 7.41 6.32 -20.21
N THR A 6 6.36 7.11 -20.41
CA THR A 6 6.48 8.53 -20.75
C THR A 6 7.01 9.32 -19.56
N ARG A 7 6.50 9.06 -18.36
CA ARG A 7 6.99 9.70 -17.12
C ARG A 7 8.47 9.41 -16.88
N LEU A 8 8.91 8.17 -17.08
CA LEU A 8 10.32 7.78 -16.88
C LEU A 8 11.30 8.39 -17.89
N LYS A 9 10.83 8.82 -19.06
CA LYS A 9 11.67 9.49 -20.08
C LYS A 9 11.80 10.99 -19.87
N SER A 10 11.09 11.55 -18.89
CA SER A 10 11.17 12.97 -18.53
C SER A 10 12.40 13.23 -17.67
N ASP A 11 12.97 14.43 -17.77
CA ASP A 11 14.03 14.90 -16.86
C ASP A 11 13.52 15.23 -15.44
N VAL A 12 12.21 15.11 -15.20
CA VAL A 12 11.58 15.34 -13.89
C VAL A 12 11.49 14.02 -13.12
N PRO A 13 12.12 13.90 -11.94
CA PRO A 13 12.02 12.70 -11.11
C PRO A 13 10.57 12.35 -10.76
N LEU A 14 10.26 11.06 -10.71
CA LEU A 14 9.01 10.55 -10.19
C LEU A 14 9.13 10.38 -8.67
N ILE A 15 8.26 11.05 -7.92
CA ILE A 15 8.27 10.98 -6.46
C ILE A 15 7.43 9.79 -5.99
N MET A 16 8.04 8.91 -5.18
CA MET A 16 7.39 7.77 -4.56
C MET A 16 6.94 8.10 -3.13
N ASP A 17 6.05 7.26 -2.60
CA ASP A 17 5.65 7.32 -1.19
C ASP A 17 6.72 6.87 -0.20
N GLY A 18 6.43 7.06 1.08
CA GLY A 18 7.29 6.67 2.19
C GLY A 18 6.86 5.36 2.87
N ALA A 19 7.38 5.15 4.08
CA ALA A 19 7.14 3.92 4.83
C ALA A 19 5.70 3.83 5.40
N THR A 20 4.86 2.97 4.80
CA THR A 20 3.50 2.67 5.31
C THR A 20 3.50 2.08 6.72
N GLY A 21 4.42 1.16 7.03
CA GLY A 21 4.51 0.56 8.36
C GLY A 21 4.79 1.59 9.47
N THR A 22 5.72 2.51 9.24
CA THR A 22 6.04 3.58 10.19
C THR A 22 4.82 4.47 10.45
N GLU A 23 4.09 4.83 9.38
CA GLU A 23 2.91 5.68 9.48
C GLU A 23 1.71 4.97 10.16
N LEU A 24 1.58 3.65 9.99
CA LEU A 24 0.60 2.83 10.72
C LEU A 24 0.92 2.83 12.23
N ALA A 25 2.17 2.56 12.59
CA ALA A 25 2.61 2.56 13.99
C ALA A 25 2.45 3.95 14.62
N ARG A 26 2.82 5.01 13.90
CA ARG A 26 2.66 6.40 14.33
C ARG A 26 1.20 6.79 14.58
N ARG A 27 0.25 6.21 13.85
CA ARG A 27 -1.20 6.39 14.04
C ARG A 27 -1.82 5.40 15.05
N GLY A 28 -0.99 4.68 15.79
CA GLY A 28 -1.42 3.83 16.90
C GLY A 28 -1.82 2.40 16.51
N LEU A 29 -1.58 1.96 15.27
CA LEU A 29 -1.79 0.56 14.92
C LEU A 29 -0.62 -0.29 15.42
N GLU A 30 -0.91 -1.26 16.28
CA GLU A 30 0.10 -2.23 16.72
C GLU A 30 0.47 -3.17 15.56
N LEU A 31 1.76 -3.16 15.19
CA LEU A 31 2.28 -4.02 14.15
C LEU A 31 2.91 -5.27 14.76
N THR A 32 2.07 -6.25 15.08
CA THR A 32 2.49 -7.50 15.73
C THR A 32 2.61 -8.66 14.74
N PRO A 33 3.55 -9.61 14.96
CA PRO A 33 3.54 -10.88 14.25
C PRO A 33 2.21 -11.64 14.50
N PRO A 34 1.75 -12.49 13.57
CA PRO A 34 2.41 -12.86 12.32
C PRO A 34 2.01 -11.98 11.13
N LEU A 35 1.18 -10.94 11.28
CA LEU A 35 0.66 -10.14 10.16
C LEU A 35 1.39 -8.82 9.93
N TRP A 36 1.83 -8.15 11.00
CA TRP A 36 2.50 -6.84 10.92
C TRP A 36 1.64 -5.85 10.12
N SER A 37 2.22 -5.10 9.18
CA SER A 37 1.46 -4.14 8.36
C SER A 37 0.28 -4.74 7.57
N ALA A 38 0.33 -6.03 7.21
CA ALA A 38 -0.77 -6.69 6.50
C ALA A 38 -2.06 -6.78 7.34
N SER A 39 -1.96 -6.66 8.67
CA SER A 39 -3.12 -6.56 9.57
C SER A 39 -4.04 -5.38 9.18
N ALA A 40 -3.46 -4.28 8.72
CA ALA A 40 -4.20 -3.08 8.33
C ALA A 40 -5.16 -3.33 7.16
N ILE A 41 -4.88 -4.30 6.28
CA ILE A 41 -5.77 -4.66 5.16
C ILE A 41 -7.12 -5.18 5.68
N LEU A 42 -7.08 -5.90 6.80
CA LEU A 42 -8.24 -6.57 7.40
C LEU A 42 -8.95 -5.72 8.43
N HIS A 43 -8.18 -5.03 9.28
CA HIS A 43 -8.67 -4.46 10.53
C HIS A 43 -8.61 -2.94 10.58
N ALA A 44 -7.94 -2.30 9.63
CA ALA A 44 -7.76 -0.84 9.60
C ALA A 44 -7.66 -0.32 8.16
N SER A 45 -8.55 -0.77 7.27
CA SER A 45 -8.48 -0.46 5.83
C SER A 45 -8.64 1.03 5.54
N GLU A 46 -9.46 1.71 6.33
CA GLU A 46 -9.71 3.14 6.25
C GLU A 46 -8.46 3.92 6.64
N LEU A 47 -7.77 3.48 7.70
CA LEU A 47 -6.49 4.06 8.13
C LEU A 47 -5.40 3.86 7.08
N LEU A 48 -5.32 2.66 6.50
CA LEU A 48 -4.38 2.33 5.44
C LEU A 48 -4.65 3.20 4.19
N GLN A 49 -5.91 3.35 3.81
CA GLN A 49 -6.32 4.24 2.72
C GLN A 49 -5.94 5.68 3.00
N GLN A 50 -6.14 6.16 4.24
CA GLN A 50 -5.77 7.51 4.62
C GLN A 50 -4.26 7.73 4.53
N ILE A 51 -3.43 6.76 4.96
CA ILE A 51 -1.96 6.87 4.84
C ILE A 51 -1.54 7.00 3.37
N HIS A 52 -2.11 6.20 2.47
CA HIS A 52 -1.84 6.34 1.04
C HIS A 52 -2.28 7.72 0.52
N ARG A 53 -3.44 8.22 0.99
CA ARG A 53 -3.95 9.54 0.62
C ARG A 53 -3.04 10.66 1.11
N ASP A 54 -2.56 10.57 2.34
CA ASP A 54 -1.63 11.54 2.94
C ASP A 54 -0.32 11.62 2.13
N TYR A 55 0.18 10.50 1.62
CA TYR A 55 1.35 10.50 0.73
C TYR A 55 1.06 11.18 -0.61
N VAL A 56 -0.11 10.92 -1.21
CA VAL A 56 -0.53 11.59 -2.44
C VAL A 56 -0.67 13.10 -2.24
N GLU A 57 -1.30 13.52 -1.14
CA GLU A 57 -1.45 14.93 -0.76
C GLU A 57 -0.10 15.61 -0.47
N ALA A 58 0.88 14.86 0.05
CA ALA A 58 2.26 15.31 0.22
C ALA A 58 3.07 15.39 -1.10
N GLY A 59 2.51 14.95 -2.23
CA GLY A 59 3.12 15.04 -3.56
C GLY A 59 3.65 13.72 -4.12
N ALA A 60 3.38 12.58 -3.49
CA ALA A 60 3.71 11.28 -4.07
C ALA A 60 2.92 11.05 -5.36
N GLN A 61 3.64 10.73 -6.43
CA GLN A 61 3.07 10.45 -7.76
C GLN A 61 2.92 8.95 -8.00
N LEU A 62 3.65 8.14 -7.24
CA LEU A 62 3.57 6.69 -7.22
C LEU A 62 3.47 6.24 -5.76
N ILE A 63 2.44 5.47 -5.46
CA ILE A 63 2.25 4.85 -4.14
C ILE A 63 2.41 3.33 -4.22
N THR A 64 2.89 2.74 -3.14
CA THR A 64 3.16 1.31 -3.02
C THR A 64 2.04 0.66 -2.22
N ALA A 65 1.32 -0.28 -2.82
CA ALA A 65 0.30 -1.06 -2.14
C ALA A 65 0.92 -1.88 -0.99
N ASN A 66 0.18 -2.07 0.09
CA ASN A 66 0.66 -2.77 1.29
C ASN A 66 0.69 -4.30 1.11
N THR A 67 1.41 -4.80 0.09
CA THR A 67 1.44 -6.20 -0.34
C THR A 67 2.65 -6.98 0.18
N PHE A 68 3.60 -6.33 0.86
CA PHE A 68 4.87 -6.95 1.30
C PHE A 68 4.70 -8.25 2.11
N ARG A 69 3.61 -8.40 2.86
CA ARG A 69 3.33 -9.61 3.68
C ARG A 69 2.02 -10.31 3.32
N THR A 70 1.50 -10.12 2.10
CA THR A 70 0.28 -10.79 1.63
C THR A 70 0.55 -12.16 0.99
N HIS A 71 1.81 -12.59 0.89
CA HIS A 71 2.14 -13.92 0.36
C HIS A 71 1.75 -15.05 1.32
N ALA A 72 1.34 -16.20 0.76
CA ALA A 72 0.86 -17.35 1.52
C ALA A 72 1.83 -17.82 2.62
N ARG A 73 3.16 -17.70 2.39
CA ARG A 73 4.19 -18.04 3.38
C ARG A 73 4.09 -17.19 4.64
N ASN A 74 3.85 -15.88 4.50
CA ASN A 74 3.74 -14.96 5.64
C ASN A 74 2.41 -15.11 6.37
N LEU A 75 1.34 -15.41 5.62
CA LEU A 75 -0.02 -15.53 6.15
C LEU A 75 -0.30 -16.89 6.81
N ARG A 76 0.55 -17.89 6.62
CA ARG A 76 0.35 -19.25 7.15
C ARG A 76 0.22 -19.29 8.66
N GLU A 77 1.07 -18.56 9.38
CA GLU A 77 1.03 -18.50 10.85
C GLU A 77 -0.23 -17.81 11.38
N ALA A 78 -0.88 -16.97 10.56
CA ALA A 78 -2.18 -16.37 10.87
C ALA A 78 -3.38 -17.26 10.49
N GLY A 79 -3.15 -18.43 9.89
CA GLY A 79 -4.21 -19.27 9.31
C GLY A 79 -4.84 -18.70 8.03
N LEU A 80 -4.19 -17.73 7.38
CA LEU A 80 -4.74 -16.97 6.25
C LEU A 80 -4.08 -17.29 4.90
N ALA A 81 -3.29 -18.37 4.81
CA ALA A 81 -2.55 -18.70 3.58
C ALA A 81 -3.42 -18.80 2.32
N GLN A 82 -4.65 -19.32 2.45
CA GLN A 82 -5.60 -19.44 1.33
C GLN A 82 -6.18 -18.09 0.86
N ARG A 83 -6.00 -17.04 1.66
CA ARG A 83 -6.48 -15.68 1.36
C ARG A 83 -5.38 -14.78 0.79
N ALA A 84 -4.21 -15.32 0.43
CA ALA A 84 -3.08 -14.54 -0.08
C ALA A 84 -3.43 -13.69 -1.30
N ASN A 85 -4.09 -14.28 -2.30
CA ASN A 85 -4.52 -13.56 -3.50
C ASN A 85 -5.56 -12.49 -3.16
N GLU A 86 -6.56 -12.84 -2.35
CA GLU A 86 -7.60 -11.90 -1.88
C GLU A 86 -6.98 -10.67 -1.18
N LEU A 87 -6.07 -10.89 -0.23
CA LEU A 87 -5.44 -9.80 0.52
C LEU A 87 -4.51 -8.95 -0.36
N THR A 88 -3.83 -9.56 -1.33
CA THR A 88 -3.03 -8.81 -2.31
C THR A 88 -3.91 -7.91 -3.17
N HIS A 89 -5.03 -8.43 -3.68
CA HIS A 89 -5.99 -7.63 -4.45
C HIS A 89 -6.57 -6.50 -3.61
N ARG A 90 -7.02 -6.80 -2.39
CA ARG A 90 -7.58 -5.79 -1.48
C ARG A 90 -6.58 -4.68 -1.13
N ALA A 91 -5.30 -5.02 -0.92
CA ALA A 91 -4.26 -4.02 -0.68
C ALA A 91 -4.07 -3.07 -1.87
N VAL A 92 -4.10 -3.61 -3.10
CA VAL A 92 -4.01 -2.81 -4.34
C VAL A 92 -5.26 -1.95 -4.53
N GLU A 93 -6.45 -2.47 -4.25
CA GLU A 93 -7.71 -1.71 -4.31
C GLU A 93 -7.69 -0.53 -3.35
N ILE A 94 -7.27 -0.75 -2.09
CA ILE A 94 -7.14 0.31 -1.09
C ILE A 94 -6.20 1.43 -1.57
N ALA A 95 -5.04 1.07 -2.14
CA ALA A 95 -4.11 2.05 -2.72
C ALA A 95 -4.74 2.81 -3.90
N ARG A 96 -5.42 2.11 -4.82
CA ARG A 96 -6.10 2.74 -5.97
C ARG A 96 -7.20 3.72 -5.54
N THR A 97 -7.96 3.41 -4.50
CA THR A 97 -9.01 4.30 -3.96
C THR A 97 -8.43 5.53 -3.25
N ALA A 98 -7.20 5.45 -2.76
CA ALA A 98 -6.50 6.60 -2.18
C ALA A 98 -5.94 7.55 -3.26
N GLY A 99 -5.48 6.99 -4.38
CA GLY A 99 -4.92 7.76 -5.50
C GLY A 99 -5.95 8.65 -6.22
N THR A 100 -5.43 9.60 -6.99
CA THR A 100 -6.21 10.34 -7.98
C THR A 100 -6.12 9.64 -9.34
N GLY A 101 -6.85 10.13 -10.36
CA GLY A 101 -6.76 9.58 -11.73
C GLY A 101 -5.37 9.67 -12.38
N GLU A 102 -4.41 10.34 -11.73
CA GLU A 102 -3.03 10.52 -12.20
C GLU A 102 -1.99 9.77 -11.34
N THR A 103 -2.37 9.27 -10.17
CA THR A 103 -1.47 8.54 -9.27
C THR A 103 -1.19 7.13 -9.81
N LEU A 104 0.09 6.76 -9.86
CA LEU A 104 0.52 5.41 -10.19
C LEU A 104 0.49 4.52 -8.94
N VAL A 105 0.16 3.24 -9.11
CA VAL A 105 0.15 2.25 -8.02
C VAL A 105 1.10 1.11 -8.36
N ALA A 106 2.10 0.90 -7.50
CA ALA A 106 2.96 -0.28 -7.51
C ALA A 106 2.41 -1.31 -6.50
N GLY A 107 2.49 -2.61 -6.82
CA GLY A 107 1.93 -3.69 -5.99
C GLY A 107 2.83 -4.89 -5.90
#